data_AF-A0A9Q0XXS0-F1
#
_entry.id   AF-A0A9Q0XXS0-F1
#
_cell.length_a   1.000
_cell.length_b   1.000
_cell.length_c   1.000
_cell.angle_alpha   90.00
_cell.angle_beta   90.00
_cell.angle_gamma   90.00
#
_symmetry.space_group_name_H-M   'P 1'
#
loop_
_entity.id
_entity.type
_entity.pdbx_description
1 polymer ?
#
loop_
_entity_poly.entity_id
_entity_poly.type
_entity_poly.pdbx_seq_one_letter_code
_entity_poly.pdbx_strand_id
1 'polypeptide(L)'
;SSPMTNIVCAIGKVLEVKGEGNFLLRCKNDKGFENLTAEKVLYVPRLTANLISASTLVKKNFKVTFDKVGCTVSLGNVTYLTGVQGNGLFELNCEKLHGVFMAHKRKEDNSAVMWHRRFGHRQMDPILKLQKNQLVIGTEIKRNADCDSIYEICVKGKATRPSFPKNNMADKPDMAEIEKFDKSKLKKTETQEKNLLPSKETIEQENQAGES
;
A
#
# COMPACT_ATOMS: atom_id res chain seq x y z
N SER A 1 -25.58 13.97 15.85
CA SER A 1 -25.06 12.75 16.50
C SER A 1 -23.57 12.89 16.63
N SER A 2 -23.01 12.75 17.83
CA SER A 2 -21.55 12.72 18.02
C SER A 2 -20.96 11.50 17.31
N PRO A 3 -19.74 11.59 16.73
CA PRO A 3 -19.09 10.46 16.08
C PRO A 3 -18.82 9.36 17.11
N MET A 4 -19.11 8.11 16.74
CA MET A 4 -18.90 6.96 17.60
C MET A 4 -17.39 6.71 17.74
N THR A 5 -16.86 6.90 18.94
CA THR A 5 -15.41 6.81 19.21
C THR A 5 -14.97 5.41 19.60
N ASN A 6 -15.89 4.58 20.09
CA ASN A 6 -15.59 3.25 20.58
C ASN A 6 -16.74 2.28 20.28
N ILE A 7 -16.40 1.00 20.08
CA ILE A 7 -17.36 -0.11 20.07
C ILE A 7 -17.07 -1.05 21.24
N VAL A 8 -18.12 -1.60 21.85
CA VAL A 8 -18.01 -2.59 22.93
C VAL A 8 -18.28 -3.97 22.35
N CYS A 9 -17.29 -4.86 22.44
CA CYS A 9 -17.45 -6.25 22.04
C CYS A 9 -18.28 -7.03 23.07
N ALA A 10 -18.85 -8.16 22.67
CA ALA A 10 -19.63 -9.04 23.56
C ALA A 10 -18.85 -9.50 24.81
N ILE A 11 -17.52 -9.59 24.71
CA ILE A 11 -16.59 -9.89 25.83
C ILE A 11 -16.33 -8.70 26.76
N GLY A 12 -17.07 -7.59 26.63
CA GLY A 12 -16.88 -6.36 27.41
C GLY A 12 -15.67 -5.51 27.00
N LYS A 13 -14.83 -6.00 26.08
CA LYS A 13 -13.66 -5.27 25.58
C LYS A 13 -14.09 -4.09 24.72
N VAL A 14 -13.52 -2.93 25.01
CA VAL A 14 -13.70 -1.71 24.22
C VAL A 14 -12.65 -1.64 23.11
N LEU A 15 -13.10 -1.42 21.87
CA LEU A 15 -12.23 -1.18 20.72
C LEU A 15 -12.40 0.24 20.20
N GLU A 16 -11.27 0.89 19.92
CA GLU A 16 -11.20 2.24 19.38
C GLU A 16 -11.61 2.28 17.91
N VAL A 17 -12.54 3.17 17.58
CA VAL A 17 -12.91 3.50 16.20
C VAL A 17 -11.94 4.54 15.68
N LYS A 18 -11.25 4.21 14.58
CA LYS A 18 -10.26 5.10 14.00
C LYS A 18 -10.74 5.85 12.76
N GLY A 19 -11.99 5.71 12.36
CA GLY A 19 -12.55 6.44 11.22
C GLY A 19 -13.95 5.98 10.87
N GLU A 20 -14.63 6.76 10.06
CA GLU A 20 -15.95 6.46 9.49
C GLU A 20 -15.91 6.77 8.00
N GLY A 21 -16.54 5.94 7.17
CA GLY A 21 -16.55 6.16 5.73
C GLY A 21 -17.59 5.33 5.00
N ASN A 22 -17.63 5.49 3.68
CA ASN A 22 -18.48 4.68 2.82
C ASN A 22 -17.64 3.57 2.20
N PHE A 23 -18.22 2.37 2.14
CA PHE A 23 -17.55 1.18 1.66
C PHE A 23 -18.36 0.52 0.55
N LEU A 24 -17.74 0.31 -0.61
CA LEU A 24 -18.37 -0.38 -1.74
C LEU A 24 -18.13 -1.89 -1.62
N LEU A 25 -19.23 -2.63 -1.57
CA LEU A 25 -19.27 -4.09 -1.52
C LEU A 25 -19.74 -4.61 -2.88
N ARG A 26 -18.93 -5.45 -3.53
CA ARG A 26 -19.37 -6.19 -4.72
C ARG A 26 -19.80 -7.57 -4.26
N CYS A 27 -21.10 -7.84 -4.29
CA CYS A 27 -21.66 -9.06 -3.71
C CYS A 27 -22.34 -9.92 -4.78
N LYS A 28 -22.23 -11.23 -4.59
CA LYS A 28 -22.80 -12.23 -5.49
C LYS A 28 -24.21 -12.57 -5.05
N ASN A 29 -25.15 -12.45 -5.99
CA ASN A 29 -26.54 -12.87 -5.85
C ASN A 29 -26.88 -13.92 -6.94
N ASP A 30 -28.14 -14.37 -6.95
CA ASP A 30 -28.63 -15.38 -7.89
C ASP A 30 -28.60 -14.90 -9.35
N LYS A 31 -28.47 -13.59 -9.59
CA LYS A 31 -28.46 -12.95 -10.91
C LYS A 31 -27.06 -12.53 -11.37
N GLY A 32 -26.02 -12.71 -10.55
CA GLY A 32 -24.65 -12.28 -10.84
C GLY A 32 -24.02 -11.45 -9.72
N PHE A 33 -23.33 -10.38 -10.08
CA PHE A 33 -22.70 -9.46 -9.14
C PHE A 33 -23.42 -8.13 -9.08
N GLU A 34 -23.62 -7.62 -7.88
CA GLU A 34 -24.24 -6.33 -7.62
C GLU A 34 -23.37 -5.49 -6.67
N ASN A 35 -23.33 -4.18 -6.91
CA ASN A 35 -22.56 -3.25 -6.12
C ASN A 35 -23.45 -2.58 -5.07
N LEU A 36 -23.05 -2.67 -3.81
CA LEU A 36 -23.75 -2.14 -2.65
C LEU A 36 -22.86 -1.16 -1.91
N THR A 37 -23.37 0.04 -1.64
CA THR A 37 -22.65 1.02 -0.82
C THR A 37 -23.11 0.91 0.63
N ALA A 38 -22.22 0.44 1.50
CA ALA A 38 -22.40 0.53 2.93
C ALA A 38 -21.97 1.93 3.40
N GLU A 39 -22.91 2.71 3.91
CA GLU A 39 -22.67 4.06 4.40
C GLU A 39 -22.32 4.06 5.89
N LYS A 40 -21.51 5.02 6.33
CA LYS A 40 -21.17 5.22 7.75
C LYS A 40 -20.56 3.98 8.40
N VAL A 41 -19.67 3.31 7.67
CA VAL A 41 -18.92 2.14 8.12
C VAL A 41 -17.77 2.57 9.01
N LEU A 42 -17.65 1.94 10.18
CA LEU A 42 -16.61 2.23 11.16
C LEU A 42 -15.32 1.46 10.83
N TYR A 43 -14.19 2.17 10.81
CA TYR A 43 -12.87 1.56 10.67
C TYR A 43 -12.26 1.24 12.03
N VAL A 44 -12.19 -0.05 12.36
CA VAL A 44 -11.66 -0.56 13.63
C VAL A 44 -10.52 -1.55 13.34
N PRO A 45 -9.25 -1.10 13.28
CA PRO A 45 -8.13 -1.96 12.87
C PRO A 45 -7.83 -3.12 13.84
N ARG A 46 -8.37 -3.09 15.06
CA ARG A 46 -8.23 -4.18 16.03
C ARG A 46 -9.21 -5.33 15.80
N LEU A 47 -10.20 -5.17 14.90
CA LEU A 47 -11.08 -6.26 14.49
C LEU A 47 -10.36 -7.12 13.44
N THR A 48 -10.45 -8.43 13.61
CA THR A 48 -9.86 -9.42 12.68
C THR A 48 -10.75 -9.70 11.48
N ALA A 49 -12.02 -9.32 11.54
CA ALA A 49 -13.01 -9.54 10.49
C ALA A 49 -13.89 -8.30 10.28
N ASN A 50 -14.43 -8.18 9.07
CA ASN A 50 -15.44 -7.19 8.75
C ASN A 50 -16.81 -7.71 9.21
N LEU A 51 -17.55 -6.88 9.91
CA LEU A 51 -18.86 -7.23 10.45
C LEU A 51 -19.93 -6.33 9.85
N ILE A 52 -21.03 -6.93 9.43
CA ILE A 52 -22.24 -6.22 9.00
C ILE A 52 -23.33 -6.42 10.04
N SER A 53 -23.88 -5.32 10.53
CA SER A 53 -24.95 -5.35 11.52
C SER A 53 -26.28 -5.70 10.87
N ALA A 54 -26.82 -6.89 11.17
CA ALA A 54 -28.15 -7.29 10.74
C ALA A 54 -29.24 -6.30 11.22
N SER A 55 -29.11 -5.79 12.45
CA SER A 55 -30.04 -4.80 12.99
C SER A 55 -30.04 -3.48 12.20
N THR A 56 -28.87 -3.07 11.67
CA THR A 56 -28.76 -1.88 10.83
C THR A 56 -29.43 -2.10 9.47
N LEU A 57 -29.30 -3.29 8.89
CA LEU A 57 -29.99 -3.65 7.65
C LEU A 57 -31.51 -3.64 7.81
N VAL A 58 -32.03 -4.24 8.89
CA VAL A 58 -33.47 -4.26 9.19
C VAL A 58 -34.02 -2.84 9.39
N LYS A 59 -33.27 -1.96 10.07
CA LYS A 59 -33.64 -0.53 10.19
C LYS A 59 -33.70 0.21 8.86
N LYS A 60 -32.96 -0.26 7.85
CA LYS A 60 -32.98 0.25 6.47
C LYS A 60 -34.01 -0.49 5.58
N ASN A 61 -34.98 -1.20 6.18
CA ASN A 61 -36.04 -1.98 5.52
C ASN A 61 -35.57 -3.19 4.71
N PHE A 62 -34.32 -3.64 4.87
CA PHE A 62 -33.90 -4.90 4.28
C PHE A 62 -34.47 -6.07 5.09
N LYS A 63 -35.00 -7.07 4.39
CA LYS A 63 -35.36 -8.36 4.96
C LYS A 63 -34.08 -9.19 5.07
N VAL A 64 -33.77 -9.61 6.30
CA VAL A 64 -32.63 -10.51 6.58
C VAL A 64 -33.19 -11.84 7.05
N THR A 65 -32.82 -12.92 6.37
CA THR A 65 -33.24 -14.29 6.68
C THR A 65 -32.01 -15.16 6.95
N PHE A 66 -32.12 -16.02 7.97
CA PHE A 66 -31.10 -17.00 8.34
C PHE A 66 -31.75 -18.38 8.31
N ASP A 67 -31.14 -19.32 7.60
CA ASP A 67 -31.59 -20.70 7.49
C ASP A 67 -30.40 -21.68 7.68
N LYS A 68 -30.66 -22.97 7.49
CA LYS A 68 -29.62 -24.01 7.61
C LYS A 68 -28.57 -23.96 6.50
N VAL A 69 -28.87 -23.32 5.38
CA VAL A 69 -27.97 -23.18 4.23
C VAL A 69 -27.07 -21.96 4.41
N GLY A 70 -27.62 -20.87 4.95
CA GLY A 70 -26.89 -19.63 5.15
C GLY A 70 -27.76 -18.43 5.50
N CYS A 71 -27.37 -17.26 5.00
CA CYS A 71 -28.11 -16.03 5.19
C CYS A 71 -28.39 -15.31 3.87
N THR A 72 -29.51 -14.58 3.84
CA THR A 72 -29.96 -13.82 2.69
C THR A 72 -30.43 -12.44 3.12
N VAL A 73 -30.07 -11.42 2.33
CA VAL A 73 -30.53 -10.04 2.52
C VAL A 73 -31.22 -9.58 1.25
N SER A 74 -32.50 -9.25 1.37
CA SER A 74 -33.35 -8.84 0.24
C SER A 74 -34.13 -7.57 0.53
N LEU A 75 -34.49 -6.85 -0.54
CA LEU A 75 -35.43 -5.73 -0.49
C LEU A 75 -36.48 -5.98 -1.57
N GLY A 76 -37.74 -6.19 -1.15
CA GLY A 76 -38.79 -6.66 -2.04
C GLY A 76 -38.48 -8.04 -2.62
N ASN A 77 -38.44 -8.13 -3.96
CA ASN A 77 -38.18 -9.39 -4.69
C ASN A 77 -36.72 -9.52 -5.17
N VAL A 78 -35.82 -8.65 -4.72
CA VAL A 78 -34.41 -8.64 -5.13
C VAL A 78 -33.53 -9.06 -3.96
N THR A 79 -32.71 -10.08 -4.18
CA THR A 79 -31.66 -10.54 -3.26
C THR A 79 -30.36 -9.79 -3.55
N TYR A 80 -29.83 -9.12 -2.54
CA TYR A 80 -28.62 -8.29 -2.65
C TYR A 80 -27.39 -9.00 -2.07
N LEU A 81 -27.57 -9.75 -0.98
CA LEU A 81 -26.50 -10.47 -0.30
C LEU A 81 -26.93 -11.91 -0.06
N THR A 82 -26.02 -12.81 -0.34
CA THR A 82 -26.08 -14.21 0.13
C THR A 82 -24.85 -14.47 0.98
N GLY A 83 -24.97 -15.36 1.95
CA GLY A 83 -23.84 -15.83 2.75
C GLY A 83 -24.05 -17.27 3.17
N VAL A 84 -22.95 -17.96 3.47
CA VAL A 84 -22.95 -19.35 3.91
C VAL A 84 -22.55 -19.43 5.37
N GLN A 85 -23.04 -20.44 6.08
CA GLN A 85 -22.62 -20.66 7.46
C GLN A 85 -21.20 -21.25 7.50
N GLY A 86 -20.30 -20.62 8.27
CA GLY A 86 -18.92 -21.05 8.44
C GLY A 86 -18.33 -20.50 9.73
N ASN A 87 -17.58 -21.33 10.46
CA ASN A 87 -16.84 -20.92 11.67
C ASN A 87 -17.70 -20.23 12.76
N GLY A 88 -18.97 -20.63 12.91
CA GLY A 88 -19.91 -20.02 13.86
C GLY A 88 -20.45 -18.65 13.43
N LEU A 89 -20.15 -18.20 12.22
CA LEU A 89 -20.63 -16.96 11.61
C LEU A 89 -21.30 -17.24 10.25
N PHE A 90 -21.92 -16.21 9.68
CA PHE A 90 -22.39 -16.24 8.30
C PHE A 90 -21.44 -15.42 7.45
N GLU A 91 -20.67 -16.09 6.59
CA GLU A 91 -19.70 -15.48 5.69
C GLU A 91 -20.42 -15.01 4.42
N LEU A 92 -20.41 -13.71 4.17
CA LEU A 92 -21.06 -13.12 3.01
C LEU A 92 -20.27 -13.37 1.73
N ASN A 93 -20.97 -13.72 0.66
CA ASN A 93 -20.44 -13.92 -0.68
C ASN A 93 -20.14 -12.57 -1.35
N CYS A 94 -19.16 -11.84 -0.84
CA CYS A 94 -18.73 -10.55 -1.40
C CYS A 94 -17.23 -10.56 -1.76
N GLU A 95 -16.91 -10.00 -2.92
CA GLU A 95 -15.54 -9.80 -3.36
C GLU A 95 -14.94 -8.56 -2.68
N LYS A 96 -13.68 -8.71 -2.24
CA LYS A 96 -12.89 -7.58 -1.74
C LYS A 96 -12.45 -6.72 -2.93
N LEU A 97 -13.15 -5.62 -3.18
CA LEU A 97 -12.67 -4.60 -4.12
C LEU A 97 -11.43 -3.93 -3.52
N HIS A 98 -10.24 -4.23 -4.05
CA HIS A 98 -9.04 -3.46 -3.75
C HIS A 98 -9.18 -2.06 -4.36
N GLY A 99 -9.07 -1.01 -3.54
CA GLY A 99 -8.94 0.37 -4.03
C GLY A 99 -10.12 1.31 -3.80
N VAL A 100 -11.27 0.84 -3.28
CA VAL A 100 -12.46 1.68 -3.04
C VAL A 100 -12.66 1.97 -1.54
N PHE A 101 -11.60 2.40 -0.87
CA PHE A 101 -11.66 2.82 0.54
C PHE A 101 -11.78 4.34 0.61
N MET A 102 -13.00 4.88 0.64
CA MET A 102 -13.25 6.27 1.01
C MET A 102 -13.49 6.35 2.52
N ALA A 103 -12.45 6.12 3.30
CA ALA A 103 -12.47 6.47 4.72
C ALA A 103 -12.40 8.00 4.83
N HIS A 104 -13.48 8.63 5.31
CA HIS A 104 -13.46 10.05 5.57
C HIS A 104 -12.71 10.34 6.88
N LYS A 105 -11.66 11.15 6.75
CA LYS A 105 -10.99 11.98 7.76
C LYS A 105 -10.57 11.30 9.07
N ARG A 106 -9.25 11.14 9.27
CA ARG A 106 -8.64 11.22 10.61
C ARG A 106 -8.10 12.61 10.88
N LYS A 107 -8.12 13.00 12.16
CA LYS A 107 -7.58 14.29 12.65
C LYS A 107 -6.06 14.30 12.83
N GLU A 108 -5.39 13.16 12.92
CA GLU A 108 -3.97 13.15 13.31
C GLU A 108 -3.16 12.30 12.31
N ASP A 109 -2.09 12.90 11.78
CA ASP A 109 -1.04 12.37 10.89
C ASP A 109 -1.20 12.43 9.37
N ASN A 110 -1.97 13.39 8.84
CA ASN A 110 -1.81 13.80 7.44
C ASN A 110 -0.76 14.93 7.29
N SER A 111 0.48 14.66 7.71
CA SER A 111 1.58 15.64 7.67
C SER A 111 2.39 15.56 6.37
N ALA A 112 3.02 16.68 5.98
CA ALA A 112 3.94 16.73 4.85
C ALA A 112 5.11 15.74 5.05
N VAL A 113 5.56 15.57 6.30
CA VAL A 113 6.58 14.59 6.69
C VAL A 113 6.20 13.16 6.32
N MET A 114 4.97 12.75 6.62
CA MET A 114 4.49 11.40 6.30
C MET A 114 4.52 11.15 4.80
N TRP A 115 4.04 12.11 4.00
CA TRP A 115 4.05 12.00 2.55
C TRP A 115 5.46 12.04 1.96
N HIS A 116 6.37 12.84 2.51
CA HIS A 116 7.78 12.85 2.11
C HIS A 116 8.41 11.47 2.22
N ARG A 117 8.19 10.75 3.33
CA ARG A 117 8.67 9.38 3.50
C ARG A 117 8.04 8.43 2.47
N ARG A 118 6.72 8.50 2.26
CA ARG A 118 6.01 7.67 1.26
C ARG A 118 6.49 7.90 -0.17
N PHE A 119 6.85 9.13 -0.52
CA PHE A 119 7.39 9.49 -1.84
C PHE A 119 8.91 9.34 -1.95
N GLY A 120 9.55 8.50 -1.10
CA GLY A 120 10.98 8.24 -1.19
C GLY A 120 11.84 9.46 -0.85
N HIS A 121 11.47 10.16 0.23
CA HIS A 121 12.13 11.38 0.68
C HIS A 121 12.08 12.54 -0.33
N ARG A 122 10.98 12.67 -1.07
CA ARG A 122 10.77 13.79 -2.02
C ARG A 122 10.67 15.11 -1.26
N GLN A 123 11.12 16.21 -1.87
CA GLN A 123 10.94 17.56 -1.34
C GLN A 123 9.48 17.81 -0.91
N MET A 124 9.29 18.51 0.21
CA MET A 124 7.96 18.79 0.77
C MET A 124 7.12 19.72 -0.11
N ASP A 125 7.73 20.71 -0.78
CA ASP A 125 6.99 21.69 -1.60
C ASP A 125 6.22 21.06 -2.77
N PRO A 126 6.80 20.17 -3.60
CA PRO A 126 6.05 19.42 -4.60
C PRO A 126 4.83 18.68 -4.03
N ILE A 127 4.95 18.08 -2.85
CA ILE A 127 3.85 17.34 -2.20
C ILE A 127 2.70 18.30 -1.85
N LEU A 128 3.03 19.47 -1.29
CA LEU A 128 2.03 20.50 -1.00
C LEU A 128 1.43 21.14 -2.27
N LYS A 129 2.21 21.21 -3.36
CA LYS A 129 1.73 21.66 -4.67
C LYS A 129 0.70 20.70 -5.27
N LEU A 130 0.80 19.39 -5.01
CA LEU A 130 -0.23 18.43 -5.44
C LEU A 130 -1.60 18.82 -4.87
N GLN A 131 -1.65 19.16 -3.58
CA GLN A 131 -2.87 19.65 -2.94
C GLN A 131 -3.32 21.00 -3.52
N LYS A 132 -2.40 21.98 -3.63
CA LYS A 132 -2.72 23.31 -4.17
C LYS A 132 -3.30 23.25 -5.58
N ASN A 133 -2.79 22.34 -6.40
CA ASN A 133 -3.18 22.17 -7.79
C ASN A 133 -4.34 21.17 -7.96
N GLN A 134 -4.95 20.69 -6.86
CA GLN A 134 -6.06 19.74 -6.89
C GLN A 134 -5.74 18.44 -7.65
N LEU A 135 -4.47 18.02 -7.66
CA LEU A 135 -4.01 16.76 -8.29
C LEU A 135 -4.19 15.54 -7.38
N VAL A 136 -4.71 15.74 -6.18
CA VAL A 136 -4.98 14.71 -5.17
C VAL A 136 -6.36 14.98 -4.55
N ILE A 137 -7.12 13.91 -4.29
CA ILE A 137 -8.47 13.97 -3.75
C ILE A 137 -8.43 13.61 -2.26
N GLY A 138 -9.12 14.40 -1.43
CA GLY A 138 -9.39 14.02 -0.03
C GLY A 138 -8.22 14.19 0.96
N THR A 139 -7.18 14.96 0.63
CA THR A 139 -6.02 15.18 1.50
C THR A 139 -5.84 16.65 1.91
N GLU A 140 -5.95 16.94 3.21
CA GLU A 140 -5.48 18.21 3.83
C GLU A 140 -4.11 17.98 4.48
N ILE A 141 -3.04 18.12 3.71
CA ILE A 141 -1.64 17.95 4.14
C ILE A 141 -1.16 19.21 4.86
N LYS A 142 -0.64 19.05 6.09
CA LYS A 142 -0.11 20.16 6.90
C LYS A 142 1.39 20.02 7.12
N ARG A 143 2.11 21.16 7.21
CA ARG A 143 3.47 21.17 7.79
C ARG A 143 3.38 21.07 9.31
N ASN A 144 4.29 20.32 9.92
CA ASN A 144 4.43 20.18 11.36
C ASN A 144 5.86 20.53 11.79
N ALA A 145 6.12 20.62 13.09
CA ALA A 145 7.44 20.98 13.63
C ALA A 145 8.56 20.01 13.19
N ASP A 146 8.22 18.74 12.94
CA ASP A 146 9.19 17.74 12.46
C ASP A 146 9.65 17.97 11.01
N CYS A 147 8.99 18.87 10.27
CA CYS A 147 9.39 19.20 8.90
C CYS A 147 10.85 19.65 8.85
N ASP A 148 11.29 20.48 9.78
CA ASP A 148 12.62 21.12 9.71
C ASP A 148 13.76 20.12 9.97
N SER A 149 13.59 19.22 10.94
CA SER A 149 14.59 18.20 11.27
C SER A 149 14.78 17.18 10.15
N ILE A 150 13.69 16.67 9.57
CA ILE A 150 13.76 15.68 8.48
C ILE A 150 14.25 16.32 7.19
N TYR A 151 13.92 17.60 6.98
CA TYR A 151 14.42 18.38 5.87
C TYR A 151 15.95 18.47 5.88
N GLU A 152 16.54 18.77 7.04
CA GLU A 152 17.99 18.89 7.19
C GLU A 152 18.74 17.60 6.80
N ILE A 153 18.27 16.45 7.32
CA ILE A 153 18.89 15.15 7.05
C ILE A 153 18.83 14.82 5.55
N CYS A 154 17.66 15.02 4.92
CA CYS A 154 17.47 14.68 3.51
C CYS A 154 18.25 15.61 2.58
N VAL A 155 18.36 16.91 2.91
CA VAL A 155 19.16 17.88 2.15
C VAL A 155 20.64 17.51 2.25
N LYS A 156 21.15 17.21 3.45
CA LYS A 156 22.54 16.77 3.64
C LYS A 156 22.86 15.48 2.88
N GLY A 157 21.96 14.49 2.92
CA GLY A 157 22.15 13.22 2.21
C GLY A 157 22.06 13.33 0.68
N LYS A 158 21.39 14.36 0.15
CA LYS A 158 21.23 14.62 -1.30
C LYS A 158 22.16 15.71 -1.83
N ALA A 159 22.93 16.36 -0.97
CA ALA A 159 23.88 17.39 -1.38
C ALA A 159 24.94 16.76 -2.29
N THR A 160 25.08 17.32 -3.49
CA THR A 160 26.21 16.99 -4.36
C THR A 160 27.50 17.43 -3.69
N ARG A 161 28.53 16.59 -3.78
CA ARG A 161 29.87 16.97 -3.33
C ARG A 161 30.30 18.23 -4.09
N PRO A 162 30.82 19.27 -3.41
CA PRO A 162 31.36 20.43 -4.11
C PRO A 162 32.47 19.99 -5.07
N SER A 163 32.64 20.75 -6.16
CA SER A 163 33.78 20.53 -7.06
C SER A 163 35.07 20.66 -6.26
N PHE A 164 36.04 19.79 -6.57
CA PHE A 164 37.35 19.93 -5.99
C PHE A 164 37.93 21.31 -6.34
N PRO A 165 38.52 22.02 -5.37
CA PRO A 165 39.19 23.28 -5.66
C PRO A 165 40.28 23.02 -6.71
N LYS A 166 40.24 23.80 -7.79
CA LYS A 166 41.29 23.78 -8.83
C LYS A 166 42.51 24.51 -8.29
N ASN A 167 43.27 23.87 -7.41
CA ASN A 167 44.64 24.30 -7.17
C ASN A 167 45.48 23.80 -8.35
N ASN A 168 46.17 24.72 -9.03
CA ASN A 168 47.12 24.44 -10.10
C ASN A 168 48.44 23.85 -9.56
N MET A 169 48.35 22.83 -8.71
CA MET A 169 49.45 21.91 -8.47
C MET A 169 48.84 20.52 -8.54
N ALA A 170 48.99 19.91 -9.71
CA ALA A 170 48.91 18.47 -9.82
C ALA A 170 50.04 17.92 -8.95
N ASP A 171 49.72 17.50 -7.73
CA ASP A 171 50.47 16.46 -7.07
C ASP A 171 50.38 15.26 -8.03
N LYS A 172 51.42 15.11 -8.86
CA LYS A 172 51.65 13.86 -9.56
C LYS A 172 51.59 12.78 -8.47
N PRO A 173 50.78 11.73 -8.62
CA PRO A 173 50.88 10.61 -7.71
C PRO A 173 52.35 10.15 -7.73
N ASP A 174 52.93 9.97 -6.55
CA ASP A 174 54.30 9.46 -6.44
C ASP A 174 54.31 8.02 -6.96
N MET A 175 54.63 7.87 -8.25
CA MET A 175 54.66 6.59 -8.94
C MET A 175 55.87 5.73 -8.52
N ALA A 176 56.74 6.23 -7.64
CA ALA A 176 57.96 5.54 -7.21
C ALA A 176 57.67 4.21 -6.49
N GLU A 177 56.52 4.07 -5.83
CA GLU A 177 56.09 2.78 -5.24
C GLU A 177 55.60 1.78 -6.30
N ILE A 178 54.99 2.25 -7.39
CA ILE A 178 54.46 1.39 -8.46
C ILE A 178 55.62 0.85 -9.32
N GLU A 179 56.68 1.64 -9.51
CA GLU A 179 57.89 1.19 -10.24
C GLU A 179 58.65 0.08 -9.50
N LYS A 180 58.59 0.04 -8.17
CA LYS A 180 59.24 -0.98 -7.33
C LYS A 180 58.34 -2.19 -7.04
N PHE A 181 57.13 -2.21 -7.58
CA PHE A 181 56.17 -3.27 -7.30
C PHE A 181 56.53 -4.55 -8.07
N ASP A 182 56.93 -5.57 -7.32
CA ASP A 182 57.30 -6.87 -7.85
C ASP A 182 56.06 -7.67 -8.28
N LYS A 183 55.81 -7.70 -9.61
CA LYS A 183 54.69 -8.40 -10.23
C LYS A 183 54.70 -9.91 -9.95
N SER A 184 55.81 -10.50 -9.53
CA SER A 184 55.89 -11.92 -9.16
C SER A 184 55.17 -12.24 -7.84
N LYS A 185 54.92 -11.24 -7.00
CA LYS A 185 54.18 -11.37 -5.73
C LYS A 185 52.65 -11.35 -5.91
N LEU A 186 52.17 -11.10 -7.13
CA LEU A 186 50.75 -11.19 -7.46
C LEU A 186 50.34 -12.66 -7.55
N LYS A 187 49.44 -13.10 -6.68
CA LYS A 187 48.77 -14.40 -6.85
C LYS A 187 47.96 -14.35 -8.14
N LYS A 188 48.25 -15.26 -9.08
CA LYS A 188 47.36 -15.49 -10.23
C LYS A 188 46.08 -16.13 -9.70
N THR A 189 44.97 -15.44 -9.89
CA THR A 189 43.62 -15.99 -9.70
C THR A 189 43.03 -16.24 -11.07
N GLU A 190 42.66 -17.48 -11.36
CA GLU A 190 42.00 -17.85 -12.61
C GLU A 190 40.53 -17.39 -12.54
N THR A 191 40.20 -16.37 -13.33
CA THR A 191 38.83 -15.86 -13.46
C THR A 191 38.11 -16.61 -14.58
N GLN A 192 37.05 -17.36 -14.24
CA GLN A 192 36.11 -17.89 -15.23
C GLN A 192 34.96 -16.89 -15.45
N GLU A 193 34.77 -16.48 -16.70
CA GLU A 193 33.67 -15.64 -17.15
C GLU A 193 32.36 -16.44 -17.08
N LYS A 194 31.45 -16.05 -16.17
CA LYS A 194 30.26 -16.86 -15.85
C LYS A 194 29.11 -16.74 -16.85
N ASN A 195 29.21 -15.90 -17.87
CA ASN A 195 28.15 -15.71 -18.86
C ASN A 195 28.75 -15.70 -20.27
N LEU A 196 28.98 -16.90 -20.82
CA LEU A 196 29.16 -17.01 -22.26
C LEU A 196 27.79 -16.84 -22.93
N LEU A 197 27.71 -15.97 -23.94
CA LEU A 197 26.55 -15.84 -24.81
C LEU A 197 26.23 -17.22 -25.42
N PRO A 198 24.95 -17.64 -25.45
CA PRO A 198 24.58 -18.94 -25.99
C PRO A 198 25.06 -19.08 -27.44
N SER A 199 25.66 -20.23 -27.75
CA SER A 199 26.17 -20.57 -29.08
C SER A 199 25.03 -20.79 -30.08
N LYS A 200 25.29 -20.54 -31.37
CA LYS A 200 24.32 -20.71 -32.47
C LYS A 200 23.62 -22.07 -32.48
N GLU A 201 24.31 -23.15 -32.09
CA GLU A 201 23.73 -24.50 -32.02
C GLU A 201 22.59 -24.60 -31.00
N THR A 202 22.66 -23.85 -29.89
CA THR A 202 21.61 -23.84 -28.86
C THR A 202 20.36 -23.12 -29.34
N ILE A 203 20.51 -22.12 -30.21
CA ILE A 203 19.40 -21.35 -30.79
C ILE A 203 18.65 -22.19 -31.84
N GLU A 204 19.36 -23.03 -32.60
CA GLU A 204 18.74 -23.90 -33.62
C GLU A 204 17.94 -25.06 -33.01
N GLN A 205 18.38 -25.60 -31.86
CA GLN A 205 17.65 -26.65 -31.14
C GLN A 205 16.32 -26.16 -30.55
N GLU A 206 16.24 -24.90 -30.10
CA GLU A 206 14.98 -24.31 -29.60
C GLU A 206 13.97 -24.06 -30.73
N ASN A 207 14.44 -23.71 -31.94
CA ASN A 207 13.55 -23.53 -33.09
C ASN A 207 12.92 -24.84 -33.60
N GLN A 208 13.59 -25.99 -33.45
CA GLN A 208 13.01 -27.30 -33.82
C GLN A 208 12.05 -27.86 -32.76
N ALA A 209 12.18 -27.45 -31.49
CA ALA A 209 11.26 -27.87 -30.43
C ALA A 209 9.90 -27.12 -30.45
N GLY A 210 9.78 -26.06 -31.26
CA GLY A 210 8.55 -25.24 -31.38
C GLY A 210 7.59 -25.65 -32.51
N GLU A 211 7.94 -26.65 -33.34
CA GLU A 211 7.10 -27.14 -34.45
C GLU A 211 6.64 -28.60 -34.27
N SER A 212 6.23 -28.97 -33.05
CA SER A 212 5.50 -30.23 -32.76
C SER A 212 4.26 -29.98 -31.93
#